data_AF-A0A378VVV5-F1
#
_entry.id   AF-A0A378VVV5-F1
#
_cell.length_a   1.000
_cell.length_b   1.000
_cell.length_c   1.000
_cell.angle_alpha   90.00
_cell.angle_beta   90.00
_cell.angle_gamma   90.00
#
_symmetry.space_group_name_H-M   'P 1'
#
loop_
_entity.id
_entity.type
_entity.pdbx_description
1 polymer ?
#
loop_
_entity_poly.entity_id
_entity_poly.type
_entity_poly.pdbx_seq_one_letter_code
_entity_poly.pdbx_strand_id
1 'polypeptide(L)'
;MQLTAVGLNHQTAPLSIREKLAFAAAALPEAVRNLARSNAATEAVILSTCNRTELYCVGDSEEIIRWLADYHSLPIEEIRPYLYTLDMQETVRHAFRVACGLDSMVLGEPQILGQIKDAVRAAQEQESMGAKLNALFQKPFPLLKKSVPIPLSAKIRFRWLPRPSSWRNRFFPTSAI
;
A
#
# COMPACT_ATOMS: atom_id res chain seq x y z
N MET A 1 14.68 -13.59 -0.58
CA MET A 1 13.49 -12.74 -0.74
C MET A 1 12.78 -12.56 0.60
N GLN A 2 12.50 -11.31 0.96
CA GLN A 2 11.86 -10.94 2.24
C GLN A 2 10.44 -10.42 1.99
N LEU A 3 9.63 -10.39 3.04
CA LEU A 3 8.31 -9.76 2.97
C LEU A 3 8.50 -8.25 2.78
N THR A 4 7.82 -7.68 1.79
CA THR A 4 7.86 -6.26 1.45
C THR A 4 6.49 -5.82 0.93
N ALA A 5 6.17 -4.55 1.12
CA ALA A 5 5.07 -3.90 0.44
C ALA A 5 5.61 -2.80 -0.48
N VAL A 6 5.12 -2.78 -1.71
CA VAL A 6 5.34 -1.68 -2.67
C VAL A 6 3.99 -1.13 -3.04
N GLY A 7 3.81 0.18 -2.96
CA GLY A 7 2.52 0.74 -3.30
C GLY A 7 2.47 2.25 -3.28
N LEU A 8 1.27 2.75 -3.52
CA LEU A 8 0.93 4.15 -3.44
C LEU A 8 -0.48 4.31 -2.90
N ASN A 9 -0.82 5.52 -2.49
CA ASN A 9 -2.13 5.87 -1.98
C ASN A 9 -2.44 7.34 -2.25
N HIS A 10 -3.65 7.78 -1.89
CA HIS A 10 -4.11 9.16 -2.04
C HIS A 10 -3.23 10.23 -1.34
N GLN A 11 -2.39 9.86 -0.36
CA GLN A 11 -1.49 10.79 0.31
C GLN A 11 -0.16 10.96 -0.44
N THR A 12 0.26 9.93 -1.18
CA THR A 12 1.55 9.86 -1.87
C THR A 12 1.41 10.21 -3.35
N ALA A 13 0.28 9.91 -3.98
CA ALA A 13 0.09 10.06 -5.42
C ALA A 13 -1.17 10.88 -5.79
N PRO A 14 -1.08 11.80 -6.78
CA PRO A 14 -2.25 12.46 -7.35
C PRO A 14 -3.16 11.44 -8.06
N LEU A 15 -4.43 11.81 -8.27
CA LEU A 15 -5.42 10.93 -8.91
C LEU A 15 -4.95 10.39 -10.27
N SER A 16 -4.34 11.24 -11.10
CA SER A 16 -3.85 10.88 -12.43
C SER A 16 -2.83 9.73 -12.44
N ILE A 17 -2.01 9.60 -11.38
CA ILE A 17 -1.06 8.49 -11.23
C ILE A 17 -1.76 7.26 -10.67
N ARG A 18 -2.69 7.45 -9.71
CA ARG A 18 -3.47 6.35 -9.13
C ARG A 18 -4.31 5.61 -10.16
N GLU A 19 -4.96 6.33 -11.07
CA GLU A 19 -5.76 5.74 -12.13
C GLU A 19 -4.93 4.90 -13.09
N LYS A 20 -3.70 5.35 -13.40
CA LYS A 20 -2.76 4.61 -14.26
C LYS A 20 -2.29 3.30 -13.64
N LEU A 21 -2.14 3.26 -12.31
CA LEU A 21 -1.68 2.10 -11.55
C LEU A 21 -2.83 1.32 -10.89
N ALA A 22 -4.09 1.60 -11.25
CA ALA A 22 -5.23 0.85 -10.76
C ALA A 22 -5.38 -0.45 -11.57
N PHE A 23 -5.58 -1.57 -10.87
CA PHE A 23 -5.92 -2.84 -11.50
C PHE A 23 -7.44 -2.93 -11.66
N ALA A 24 -7.89 -3.23 -12.87
CA ALA A 24 -9.27 -3.62 -13.12
C ALA A 24 -9.58 -4.94 -12.42
N ALA A 25 -10.74 -5.05 -11.77
CA ALA A 25 -11.12 -6.24 -11.00
C ALA A 25 -11.03 -7.54 -11.82
N ALA A 26 -11.38 -7.51 -13.10
CA ALA A 26 -11.31 -8.66 -14.00
C ALA A 26 -9.87 -9.10 -14.34
N ALA A 27 -8.91 -8.19 -14.32
CA ALA A 27 -7.50 -8.48 -14.63
C ALA A 27 -6.69 -8.87 -13.38
N LEU A 28 -7.22 -8.59 -12.19
CA LEU A 28 -6.51 -8.72 -10.92
C LEU A 28 -6.04 -10.16 -10.63
N PRO A 29 -6.83 -11.24 -10.87
CA PRO A 29 -6.34 -12.60 -10.68
C PRO A 29 -5.15 -12.93 -11.57
N GLU A 30 -5.18 -12.55 -12.84
CA GLU A 30 -4.08 -12.80 -13.77
C GLU A 30 -2.82 -12.01 -13.39
N ALA A 31 -2.99 -10.75 -13.00
CA ALA A 31 -1.90 -9.89 -12.53
C ALA A 31 -1.18 -10.50 -11.31
N VAL A 32 -1.95 -10.94 -10.31
CA VAL A 32 -1.40 -11.58 -9.10
C VAL A 32 -0.62 -12.84 -9.45
N ARG A 33 -1.19 -13.71 -10.31
CA ARG A 33 -0.53 -14.93 -10.78
C ARG A 33 0.75 -14.62 -11.55
N ASN A 34 0.73 -13.62 -12.43
CA ASN A 34 1.89 -13.23 -13.23
C ASN A 34 3.02 -12.71 -12.32
N LEU A 35 2.71 -11.86 -11.34
CA LEU A 35 3.68 -11.34 -10.37
C LEU A 35 4.33 -12.48 -9.56
N ALA A 36 3.53 -13.40 -9.00
CA ALA A 36 4.04 -14.50 -8.18
C ALA A 36 4.84 -15.56 -8.96
N ARG A 37 4.70 -15.60 -10.29
CA ARG A 37 5.48 -16.48 -11.18
C ARG A 37 6.65 -15.77 -11.87
N SER A 38 6.77 -14.45 -11.67
CA SER A 38 7.89 -13.67 -12.18
C SER A 38 9.14 -13.87 -11.32
N ASN A 39 10.27 -13.32 -11.76
CA ASN A 39 11.48 -13.30 -10.95
C ASN A 39 11.44 -12.26 -9.80
N ALA A 40 10.38 -11.44 -9.74
CA ALA A 40 10.26 -10.34 -8.78
C ALA A 40 9.78 -10.82 -7.39
N ALA A 41 8.86 -11.80 -7.36
CA ALA A 41 8.24 -12.26 -6.12
C ALA A 41 7.84 -13.74 -6.19
N THR A 42 7.98 -14.45 -5.07
CA THR A 42 7.52 -15.84 -4.91
C THR A 42 6.14 -15.96 -4.27
N GLU A 43 5.70 -14.91 -3.59
CA GLU A 43 4.35 -14.79 -3.04
C GLU A 43 3.84 -13.38 -3.36
N ALA A 44 2.56 -13.21 -3.70
CA ALA A 44 1.98 -11.90 -4.01
C ALA A 44 0.50 -11.80 -3.61
N VAL A 45 0.11 -10.63 -3.11
CA VAL A 45 -1.28 -10.18 -2.95
C VAL A 45 -1.35 -8.75 -3.46
N ILE A 46 -2.32 -8.45 -4.33
CA ILE A 46 -2.53 -7.10 -4.88
C ILE A 46 -3.82 -6.52 -4.31
N LEU A 47 -3.71 -5.41 -3.60
CA LEU A 47 -4.84 -4.60 -3.14
C LEU A 47 -4.97 -3.37 -4.04
N SER A 48 -5.98 -3.37 -4.89
CA SER A 48 -6.29 -2.25 -5.79
C SER A 48 -7.66 -1.68 -5.44
N THR A 49 -7.70 -0.40 -5.09
CA THR A 49 -8.93 0.36 -4.82
C THR A 49 -8.82 1.73 -5.50
N CYS A 50 -9.87 2.54 -5.43
CA CYS A 50 -9.80 3.91 -5.92
C CYS A 50 -8.73 4.76 -5.19
N ASN A 51 -8.38 4.41 -3.95
CA ASN A 51 -7.53 5.23 -3.08
C ASN A 51 -6.12 4.68 -2.87
N ARG A 52 -5.85 3.43 -3.26
CA ARG A 52 -4.54 2.79 -3.09
C ARG A 52 -4.34 1.66 -4.09
N THR A 53 -3.08 1.47 -4.47
CA THR A 53 -2.59 0.26 -5.14
C THR A 53 -1.42 -0.22 -4.32
N GLU A 54 -1.53 -1.42 -3.73
CA GLU A 54 -0.52 -1.99 -2.85
C GLU A 54 -0.24 -3.45 -3.22
N LEU A 55 1.03 -3.77 -3.41
CA LEU A 55 1.54 -5.10 -3.71
C LEU A 55 2.24 -5.61 -2.45
N TYR A 56 1.66 -6.61 -1.81
CA TYR A 56 2.26 -7.32 -0.68
C TYR A 56 2.94 -8.57 -1.20
N CYS A 57 4.27 -8.62 -1.10
CA CYS A 57 5.06 -9.64 -1.77
C CYS A 57 6.13 -10.25 -0.87
N VAL A 58 6.54 -11.47 -1.20
CA VAL A 58 7.83 -12.01 -0.77
C VAL A 58 8.77 -11.93 -1.96
N GLY A 59 9.63 -10.91 -2.00
CA GLY A 59 10.36 -10.58 -3.22
C GLY A 59 11.50 -9.60 -3.01
N ASP A 60 11.95 -9.03 -4.12
CA ASP A 60 12.83 -7.87 -4.16
C ASP A 60 12.02 -6.63 -4.60
N SER A 61 12.11 -5.54 -3.84
CA SER A 61 11.28 -4.36 -4.08
C SER A 61 11.57 -3.68 -5.42
N GLU A 62 12.82 -3.69 -5.88
CA GLU A 62 13.19 -3.06 -7.15
C GLU A 62 12.67 -3.86 -8.34
N GLU A 63 12.74 -5.19 -8.27
CA GLU A 63 12.13 -6.06 -9.29
C GLU A 63 10.60 -5.93 -9.30
N ILE A 64 9.96 -5.78 -8.13
CA ILE A 64 8.50 -5.57 -8.05
C ILE A 64 8.11 -4.23 -8.68
N ILE A 65 8.90 -3.16 -8.47
CA ILE A 65 8.66 -1.85 -9.10
C ILE A 65 8.78 -1.95 -10.62
N ARG A 66 9.80 -2.66 -11.13
CA ARG A 66 9.96 -2.91 -12.57
C ARG A 66 8.78 -3.67 -13.14
N TRP A 67 8.39 -4.77 -12.48
CA TRP A 67 7.22 -5.55 -12.87
C TRP A 67 5.95 -4.67 -12.93
N LEU A 68 5.73 -3.82 -11.93
CA LEU A 68 4.57 -2.93 -11.88
C LEU A 68 4.57 -1.92 -13.04
N ALA A 69 5.73 -1.33 -13.33
CA ALA A 69 5.91 -0.41 -14.45
C ALA A 69 5.63 -1.11 -15.79
N ASP A 70 6.20 -2.30 -15.99
CA ASP A 70 6.04 -3.08 -17.21
C ASP A 70 4.59 -3.54 -17.40
N TYR A 71 3.93 -4.01 -16.33
CA TYR A 71 2.53 -4.45 -16.36
C TYR A 71 1.60 -3.33 -16.83
N HIS A 72 1.83 -2.10 -16.35
CA HIS A 72 1.04 -0.92 -16.76
C HIS A 72 1.59 -0.21 -18.00
N SER A 73 2.69 -0.69 -18.59
CA SER A 73 3.38 -0.04 -19.72
C SER A 73 3.73 1.43 -19.44
N LEU A 74 4.26 1.70 -18.25
CA LEU A 74 4.66 3.04 -17.80
C LEU A 74 6.18 3.13 -17.60
N PRO A 75 6.80 4.29 -17.85
CA PRO A 75 8.18 4.52 -17.43
C PRO A 75 8.32 4.45 -15.91
N ILE A 76 9.33 3.73 -15.41
CA ILE A 76 9.61 3.63 -13.96
C ILE A 76 9.77 5.02 -13.32
N GLU A 77 10.45 5.94 -14.01
CA GLU A 77 10.69 7.31 -13.52
C GLU A 77 9.39 8.11 -13.33
N GLU A 78 8.31 7.75 -14.02
CA GLU A 78 7.01 8.39 -13.87
C GLU A 78 6.34 8.01 -12.55
N ILE A 79 6.53 6.76 -12.09
CA ILE A 79 5.82 6.22 -10.92
C ILE A 79 6.68 6.21 -9.65
N ARG A 80 8.01 6.04 -9.78
CA ARG A 80 8.95 5.90 -8.66
C ARG A 80 8.83 7.01 -7.59
N PRO A 81 8.64 8.29 -7.91
CA PRO A 81 8.52 9.35 -6.90
C PRO A 81 7.31 9.21 -5.97
N TYR A 82 6.29 8.46 -6.41
CA TYR A 82 5.02 8.28 -5.69
C TYR A 82 4.93 6.95 -4.95
N LEU A 83 5.81 6.00 -5.27
CA LEU A 83 5.83 4.69 -4.65
C LEU A 83 6.55 4.75 -3.30
N TYR A 84 5.95 4.13 -2.30
CA TYR A 84 6.63 3.75 -1.08
C TYR A 84 7.04 2.28 -1.14
N THR A 85 8.15 1.98 -0.46
CA THR A 85 8.64 0.62 -0.25
C THR A 85 8.82 0.42 1.24
N LEU A 86 8.22 -0.65 1.77
CA LEU A 86 8.27 -0.98 3.19
C LEU A 86 9.05 -2.26 3.39
N ASP A 87 9.97 -2.26 4.36
CA ASP A 87 10.61 -3.48 4.82
C ASP A 87 9.62 -4.44 5.52
N MET A 88 10.10 -5.58 6.00
CA MET A 88 9.26 -6.59 6.63
C MET A 88 8.45 -6.06 7.82
N GLN A 89 9.06 -5.31 8.75
CA GLN A 89 8.38 -4.86 9.96
C GLN A 89 7.35 -3.78 9.62
N GLU A 90 7.73 -2.87 8.73
CA GLU A 90 6.87 -1.81 8.25
C GLU A 90 5.70 -2.34 7.41
N THR A 91 5.93 -3.37 6.60
CA THR A 91 4.89 -4.06 5.83
C THR A 91 3.81 -4.66 6.72
N VAL A 92 4.23 -5.36 7.78
CA VAL A 92 3.29 -5.93 8.76
C VAL A 92 2.49 -4.78 9.38
N ARG A 93 3.16 -3.79 9.96
CA ARG A 93 2.51 -2.66 10.62
C ARG A 93 1.52 -1.93 9.71
N HIS A 94 1.92 -1.70 8.46
CA HIS A 94 1.09 -1.06 7.44
C HIS A 94 -0.16 -1.89 7.11
N ALA A 95 -0.01 -3.18 6.81
CA ALA A 95 -1.14 -4.07 6.54
C ALA A 95 -2.19 -4.06 7.67
N PHE A 96 -1.73 -4.05 8.93
CA PHE A 96 -2.59 -3.93 10.10
C PHE A 96 -3.35 -2.59 10.14
N ARG A 97 -2.66 -1.47 9.89
CA ARG A 97 -3.31 -0.14 9.87
C ARG A 97 -4.35 -0.02 8.76
N VAL A 98 -4.04 -0.54 7.56
CA VAL A 98 -4.97 -0.55 6.42
C VAL A 98 -6.19 -1.41 6.75
N ALA A 99 -5.99 -2.61 7.31
CA ALA A 99 -7.10 -3.49 7.69
C ALA A 99 -7.99 -2.92 8.80
N CYS A 100 -7.42 -2.16 9.74
CA CYS A 100 -8.18 -1.43 10.76
C CYS A 100 -8.83 -0.14 10.25
N GLY A 101 -8.66 0.22 8.97
CA GLY A 101 -9.20 1.45 8.39
C GLY A 101 -8.56 2.73 8.93
N LEU A 102 -7.39 2.64 9.58
CA LEU A 102 -6.68 3.78 10.15
C LEU A 102 -6.02 4.66 9.08
N ASP A 103 -5.86 4.11 7.87
CA ASP A 103 -5.31 4.81 6.71
C ASP A 103 -6.36 5.05 5.61
N SER A 104 -7.65 4.93 5.94
CA SER A 104 -8.77 5.22 5.04
C SER A 104 -9.09 6.72 5.02
N MET A 105 -9.53 7.23 3.87
CA MET A 105 -9.96 8.64 3.70
C MET A 105 -11.17 8.96 4.59
N VAL A 106 -12.04 7.97 4.81
CA VAL A 106 -13.06 7.97 5.84
C VAL A 106 -12.63 6.98 6.93
N LEU A 107 -12.32 7.50 8.12
CA LEU A 107 -11.89 6.68 9.25
C LEU A 107 -13.01 5.75 9.70
N GLY A 108 -12.73 4.44 9.77
CA GLY A 108 -13.65 3.45 10.35
C GLY A 108 -14.65 2.81 9.40
N GLU A 109 -14.57 3.06 8.08
CA GLU A 109 -15.43 2.33 7.14
C GLU A 109 -14.98 0.86 6.99
N PRO A 110 -15.88 -0.12 7.22
CA PRO A 110 -15.54 -1.55 7.16
C PRO A 110 -15.22 -2.05 5.73
N GLN A 111 -15.38 -1.20 4.71
CA GLN A 111 -15.21 -1.53 3.30
C GLN A 111 -13.77 -1.99 2.98
N ILE A 112 -12.75 -1.39 3.61
CA ILE A 112 -11.36 -1.74 3.34
C ILE A 112 -11.00 -3.15 3.82
N LEU A 113 -11.56 -3.60 4.96
CA LEU A 113 -11.34 -4.95 5.45
C LEU A 113 -11.96 -5.99 4.52
N GLY A 114 -13.13 -5.69 3.94
CA GLY A 114 -13.74 -6.50 2.89
C GLY A 114 -12.83 -6.60 1.66
N GLN A 115 -12.31 -5.46 1.18
CA GLN A 115 -11.41 -5.41 0.03
C GLN A 115 -10.11 -6.19 0.26
N ILE A 116 -9.52 -6.14 1.45
CA ILE A 116 -8.35 -6.96 1.79
C ILE A 116 -8.71 -8.45 1.73
N LYS A 117 -9.85 -8.85 2.30
CA LYS A 117 -10.29 -10.25 2.26
C LYS A 117 -10.51 -10.73 0.82
N ASP A 118 -11.08 -9.90 -0.04
CA ASP A 118 -11.25 -10.21 -1.46
C ASP A 118 -9.90 -10.31 -2.18
N ALA A 119 -8.97 -9.41 -1.92
CA ALA A 119 -7.61 -9.46 -2.47
C ALA A 119 -6.86 -10.74 -2.04
N VAL A 120 -6.95 -11.10 -0.76
CA VAL A 120 -6.37 -12.33 -0.21
C VAL A 120 -7.00 -13.57 -0.84
N ARG A 121 -8.33 -13.59 -0.98
CA ARG A 121 -9.04 -14.71 -1.63
C ARG A 121 -8.63 -14.86 -3.09
N ALA A 122 -8.55 -13.77 -3.85
CA ALA A 122 -8.09 -13.80 -5.23
C ALA A 122 -6.65 -14.35 -5.32
N ALA A 123 -5.77 -13.96 -4.39
CA ALA A 123 -4.41 -14.47 -4.35
C ALA A 123 -4.32 -15.97 -4.00
N GLN A 124 -5.16 -16.44 -3.07
CA GLN A 124 -5.28 -17.87 -2.75
C GLN A 124 -5.77 -18.69 -3.95
N GLU A 125 -6.80 -18.21 -4.65
CA GLU A 125 -7.37 -18.85 -5.85
C GLU A 125 -6.34 -18.96 -6.99
N GLN A 126 -5.31 -18.12 -6.99
CA GLN A 126 -4.21 -18.14 -7.96
C GLN A 126 -2.94 -18.85 -7.44
N GLU A 127 -3.01 -19.50 -6.28
CA GLU A 127 -1.90 -20.20 -5.63
C GLU A 127 -0.65 -19.31 -5.44
N SER A 128 -0.89 -18.01 -5.25
CA SER A 128 0.16 -16.98 -5.15
C SER A 128 0.55 -16.64 -3.71
N MET A 129 -0.03 -17.32 -2.72
CA MET A 129 0.26 -17.11 -1.30
C MET A 129 1.00 -18.31 -0.71
N GLY A 130 2.10 -18.04 0.00
CA GLY A 130 2.86 -19.04 0.74
C GLY A 130 2.82 -18.77 2.25
N ALA A 131 3.80 -19.32 2.97
CA ALA A 131 3.82 -19.28 4.43
C ALA A 131 3.82 -17.86 4.99
N LYS A 132 4.50 -16.91 4.34
CA LYS A 132 4.67 -15.54 4.88
C LYS A 132 3.42 -14.69 4.69
N LEU A 133 2.82 -14.68 3.49
CA LEU A 133 1.59 -13.94 3.26
C LEU A 133 0.39 -14.59 3.97
N ASN A 134 0.38 -15.93 4.11
CA ASN A 134 -0.62 -16.60 4.95
C ASN A 134 -0.47 -16.19 6.43
N ALA A 135 0.75 -16.11 6.95
CA ALA A 135 0.96 -15.63 8.32
C ALA A 135 0.54 -14.17 8.52
N LEU A 136 0.70 -13.32 7.50
CA LEU A 136 0.30 -11.91 7.54
C LEU A 136 -1.23 -11.73 7.53
N PHE A 137 -1.93 -12.44 6.65
CA PHE A 137 -3.36 -12.18 6.38
C PHE A 137 -4.34 -13.20 6.96
N GLN A 138 -3.93 -14.45 7.24
CA GLN A 138 -4.83 -15.49 7.75
C GLN A 138 -4.83 -15.62 9.27
N LYS A 139 -3.78 -15.19 9.96
CA LYS A 139 -3.86 -15.11 11.42
C LYS A 139 -4.92 -14.07 11.77
N PRO A 140 -5.89 -14.38 12.65
CA PRO A 140 -6.86 -13.38 13.08
C PRO A 140 -6.05 -12.21 13.59
N PHE A 141 -6.23 -11.03 12.98
CA PHE A 141 -5.61 -9.78 13.41
C PHE A 141 -5.74 -9.73 14.94
N PRO A 142 -4.66 -10.00 15.72
CA PRO A 142 -4.81 -10.07 17.16
C PRO A 142 -5.27 -8.68 17.53
N LEU A 143 -6.47 -8.58 18.09
CA LEU A 143 -7.04 -7.33 18.55
C LEU A 143 -5.93 -6.50 19.17
N LEU A 144 -5.56 -5.40 18.50
CA LEU A 144 -4.51 -4.46 18.88
C LEU A 144 -4.94 -3.77 20.19
N LYS A 145 -4.94 -4.53 21.28
CA LYS A 145 -5.21 -4.03 22.63
C LYS A 145 -3.93 -3.70 23.37
N LYS A 146 -2.76 -4.17 22.91
CA LYS A 146 -1.46 -3.81 23.51
C LYS A 146 -0.36 -3.73 22.46
N SER A 147 0.22 -2.55 22.33
CA SER A 147 1.65 -2.37 22.05
C SER A 147 2.17 -2.75 20.66
N VAL A 148 1.70 -2.09 19.61
CA VAL A 148 2.65 -1.75 18.52
C VAL A 148 3.11 -0.32 18.81
N PRO A 149 4.33 -0.10 19.34
CA PRO A 149 4.86 1.25 19.38
C PRO A 149 4.93 1.73 17.93
N ILE A 150 4.12 2.73 17.59
CA ILE A 150 4.28 3.47 16.34
C ILE A 150 5.57 4.27 16.54
N PRO A 151 6.71 3.93 15.90
CA PRO A 151 7.89 4.77 15.97
C PRO A 151 7.54 6.21 15.58
N LEU A 152 7.90 7.15 16.46
CA LEU A 152 7.72 8.60 16.28
C LEU A 152 8.46 9.12 15.03
N SER A 153 9.31 8.31 14.39
CA SER A 153 9.95 8.60 13.10
C SER A 153 8.96 8.66 11.93
N ALA A 154 7.74 8.13 12.08
CA ALA A 154 6.64 8.39 11.14
C ALA A 154 6.13 9.85 11.18
N LYS A 155 6.66 10.70 12.09
CA LYS A 155 6.50 12.17 12.05
C LYS A 155 7.66 12.91 11.35
N ILE A 156 8.69 12.21 10.86
CA ILE A 156 9.91 12.87 10.36
C ILE A 156 10.27 12.34 8.96
N ARG A 157 9.45 12.69 7.97
CA ARG A 157 9.87 12.90 6.57
C ARG A 157 8.88 13.83 5.85
N PHE A 158 8.50 14.93 6.51
CA PHE A 158 7.65 16.00 5.94
C PHE A 158 8.22 17.39 6.24
N ARG A 159 9.54 17.52 6.15
CA ARG A 159 10.25 18.78 6.41
C ARG A 159 11.45 18.79 5.49
N TRP A 160 11.27 19.22 4.25
CA TRP A 160 12.25 19.78 3.30
C TRP A 160 11.70 19.76 1.85
N LEU A 161 10.50 20.31 1.65
CA LEU A 161 10.11 20.88 0.35
C LEU A 161 9.85 22.38 0.59
N PRO A 162 10.47 23.29 -0.17
CA PRO A 162 10.24 24.72 0.00
C PRO A 162 8.78 25.03 -0.36
N ARG A 163 8.02 25.58 0.59
CA ARG A 163 6.65 26.02 0.36
C ARG A 163 6.65 27.26 -0.55
N PRO A 164 5.79 27.33 -1.59
CA PRO A 164 5.59 28.55 -2.36
C PRO A 164 5.03 29.66 -1.47
N SER A 165 5.48 30.90 -1.69
CA SER A 165 5.22 32.10 -0.88
C SER A 165 3.76 32.60 -0.88
N SER A 166 2.82 31.94 -1.57
CA SER A 166 1.46 32.44 -1.81
C SER A 166 0.39 32.01 -0.80
N TRP A 167 0.73 31.31 0.28
CA TRP A 167 -0.27 30.76 1.24
C TRP A 167 -0.19 31.33 2.67
N ARG A 168 0.31 32.56 2.84
CA ARG A 168 0.19 33.32 4.11
C ARG A 168 -1.03 34.23 4.05
N ASN A 169 -2.21 33.70 4.35
CA ASN A 169 -3.35 34.39 4.96
C ASN A 169 -4.65 33.67 4.59
N ARG A 170 -4.97 32.62 5.34
CA ARG A 170 -6.35 32.22 5.56
C ARG A 170 -6.42 31.29 6.76
N PHE A 171 -7.23 31.70 7.74
CA PHE A 171 -7.73 30.95 8.90
C PHE A 171 -6.84 30.87 10.15
N PHE A 172 -6.92 31.92 10.97
CA PHE A 172 -7.10 31.79 12.43
C PHE A 172 -8.05 32.91 12.90
N PRO A 173 -9.20 32.61 13.54
CA PRO A 173 -9.83 33.55 14.45
C PRO A 173 -9.16 33.43 15.82
N THR A 174 -8.48 34.50 16.24
CA THR A 174 -8.36 34.94 17.64
C THR A 174 -9.76 34.98 18.27
N SER A 175 -10.01 34.66 19.54
CA SER A 175 -9.18 34.69 20.74
C SER A 175 -10.01 34.11 21.89
N ALA A 176 -9.35 33.43 22.83
CA ALA A 176 -9.87 33.16 24.16
C ALA A 176 -9.73 34.40 25.05
N ILE A 177 -10.81 34.76 25.75
CA ILE A 177 -10.82 35.19 27.16
C ILE A 177 -12.01 34.48 27.79
#